data_AF-A0A971GZ13-F1
#
_entry.id   AF-A0A971GZ13-F1
#
_cell.length_a   1.000
_cell.length_b   1.000
_cell.length_c   1.000
_cell.angle_alpha   90.00
_cell.angle_beta   90.00
_cell.angle_gamma   90.00
#
_symmetry.space_group_name_H-M   'P 1'
#
loop_
_entity.id
_entity.type
_entity.pdbx_description
1 polymer ?
#
loop_
_entity_poly.entity_id
_entity_poly.type
_entity_poly.pdbx_seq_one_letter_code
_entity_poly.pdbx_strand_id
1 'polypeptide(L)'
;TLEQGVELVFKAIEESKGGETYISKIPSFKIIDLAKAMNPNVILEEVGIREGEKLHEVMITKDDSRMTYEYENHYIIYPHFDWWSSERYFTNGGKPIEEGFEYNSGTNSEWLDVEDLRSLLIELGMMPNAQEYIGEVAVTK
;
A
#
# COMPACT_ATOMS: atom_id res chain seq x y z
N THR A 1 4.82 3.66 4.36
CA THR A 1 5.25 4.23 5.65
C THR A 1 4.47 5.51 5.93
N LEU A 2 4.63 6.14 7.10
CA LEU A 2 3.99 7.43 7.39
C LEU A 2 4.45 8.52 6.41
N GLU A 3 5.75 8.57 6.14
CA GLU A 3 6.35 9.51 5.19
C GLU A 3 5.73 9.35 3.79
N GLN A 4 5.67 8.13 3.26
CA GLN A 4 5.03 7.85 1.96
C GLN A 4 3.55 8.26 1.94
N GLY A 5 2.83 8.12 3.07
CA GLY A 5 1.45 8.59 3.19
C GLY A 5 1.34 10.10 3.11
N VAL A 6 2.26 10.82 3.76
CA VAL A 6 2.35 12.29 3.71
C VAL A 6 2.75 12.78 2.31
N GLU A 7 3.69 12.09 1.65
CA GLU A 7 4.09 12.38 0.27
C GLU A 7 2.93 12.27 -0.71
N LEU A 8 2.08 11.23 -0.57
CA LEU A 8 0.87 11.09 -1.39
C LEU A 8 -0.07 12.29 -1.21
N VAL A 9 -0.23 12.77 0.03
CA VAL A 9 -1.06 13.95 0.32
C VAL A 9 -0.50 15.21 -0.33
N PHE A 10 0.80 15.47 -0.20
CA PHE A 10 1.44 16.62 -0.86
C PHE A 10 1.31 16.54 -2.38
N LYS A 11 1.55 15.36 -2.97
CA LYS A 11 1.35 15.12 -4.39
C LYS A 11 -0.09 15.43 -4.82
N ALA A 12 -1.09 14.95 -4.07
CA ALA A 12 -2.48 15.21 -4.39
C ALA A 12 -2.80 16.71 -4.30
N ILE A 13 -2.28 17.43 -3.30
CA ILE A 13 -2.46 18.89 -3.18
C ILE A 13 -1.85 19.65 -4.36
N GLU A 14 -0.68 19.23 -4.84
CA GLU A 14 0.03 19.89 -5.94
C GLU A 14 -0.60 19.61 -7.31
N GLU A 15 -1.10 18.39 -7.54
CA GLU A 15 -1.51 17.93 -8.86
C GLU A 15 -3.04 17.90 -9.07
N SER A 16 -3.83 17.78 -8.00
CA SER A 16 -5.28 17.63 -8.11
C SER A 16 -5.93 18.86 -8.73
N LYS A 17 -6.90 18.61 -9.60
CA LYS A 17 -7.74 19.66 -10.21
C LYS A 17 -9.20 19.57 -9.78
N GLY A 18 -9.53 18.61 -8.92
CA GLY A 18 -10.80 18.47 -8.21
C GLY A 18 -11.49 17.14 -8.46
N GLY A 19 -11.77 16.43 -7.37
CA GLY A 19 -12.58 15.20 -7.35
C GLY A 19 -11.82 13.90 -7.63
N GLU A 20 -10.52 13.97 -7.90
CA GLU A 20 -9.69 12.79 -8.08
C GLU A 20 -9.43 12.06 -6.74
N THR A 21 -9.30 10.74 -6.80
CA THR A 21 -8.80 9.93 -5.68
C THR A 21 -7.44 9.34 -6.03
N TYR A 22 -6.42 9.69 -5.24
CA TYR A 22 -5.05 9.22 -5.43
C TYR A 22 -4.78 7.98 -4.57
N ILE A 23 -4.20 6.95 -5.19
CA ILE A 23 -3.94 5.66 -4.54
C ILE A 23 -2.51 5.25 -4.82
N SER A 24 -1.66 5.18 -3.79
CA SER A 24 -0.28 4.70 -3.96
C SER A 24 -0.23 3.21 -4.33
N LYS A 25 0.74 2.85 -5.16
CA LYS A 25 1.16 1.45 -5.28
C LYS A 25 1.99 1.09 -4.05
N ILE A 26 1.50 0.13 -3.27
CA ILE A 26 2.16 -0.36 -2.06
C ILE A 26 2.21 -1.90 -2.06
N PRO A 27 3.25 -2.49 -1.46
CA PRO A 27 3.34 -3.93 -1.33
C PRO A 27 2.35 -4.44 -0.27
N SER A 28 2.00 -5.72 -0.36
CA SER A 28 1.21 -6.42 0.65
C SER A 28 2.10 -7.29 1.54
N PHE A 29 1.60 -7.68 2.70
CA PHE A 29 2.28 -8.61 3.58
C PHE A 29 1.26 -9.43 4.36
N LYS A 30 1.66 -10.59 4.87
CA LYS A 30 0.82 -11.39 5.75
C LYS A 30 1.06 -10.99 7.21
N ILE A 31 0.00 -10.95 7.99
CA ILE A 31 0.09 -10.64 9.43
C ILE A 31 1.01 -11.61 10.19
N ILE A 32 1.04 -12.88 9.77
CA ILE A 32 1.92 -13.90 10.36
C ILE A 32 3.40 -13.65 10.06
N ASP A 33 3.72 -13.05 8.91
CA ASP A 33 5.08 -12.74 8.53
C ASP A 33 5.56 -11.49 9.28
N LEU A 34 4.67 -10.52 9.49
CA LEU A 34 4.94 -9.39 10.40
C LEU A 34 5.22 -9.86 11.83
N ALA A 35 4.41 -10.78 12.37
CA ALA A 35 4.63 -11.32 13.71
C ALA A 35 6.00 -12.03 13.85
N LYS A 36 6.39 -12.82 12.84
CA LYS A 36 7.70 -13.48 12.78
C LYS A 36 8.87 -12.51 12.57
N ALA A 37 8.64 -11.44 11.80
CA ALA A 37 9.62 -10.39 11.60
C ALA A 37 9.93 -9.70 12.94
N MET A 38 8.89 -9.41 13.74
CA MET A 38 9.02 -8.84 15.08
C MET A 38 9.65 -9.80 16.09
N ASN A 39 9.34 -11.09 16.03
CA ASN A 39 9.91 -12.13 16.89
C ASN A 39 9.99 -13.48 16.16
N PRO A 40 11.20 -13.95 15.78
CA PRO A 40 11.38 -15.24 15.08
C PRO A 40 10.85 -16.45 15.86
N ASN A 41 10.84 -16.36 17.19
CA ASN A 41 10.44 -17.43 18.10
C ASN A 41 9.00 -17.25 18.61
N VAL A 42 8.19 -16.39 17.96
CA VAL A 42 6.81 -16.14 18.37
C VAL A 42 5.97 -17.42 18.31
N ILE A 43 5.19 -17.66 19.37
CA ILE A 43 4.14 -18.68 19.37
C ILE A 43 2.87 -18.00 18.86
N LEU A 44 2.37 -18.46 17.73
CA LEU A 44 1.13 -17.95 17.13
C LEU A 44 -0.08 -18.70 17.69
N GLU A 45 -1.05 -17.96 18.22
CA GLU A 45 -2.35 -18.49 18.66
C GLU A 45 -3.44 -18.03 17.69
N GLU A 46 -4.24 -18.98 17.19
CA GLU A 46 -5.35 -18.67 16.30
C GLU A 46 -6.61 -18.29 17.09
N VAL A 47 -6.93 -17.01 17.09
CA VAL A 47 -8.10 -16.45 17.79
C VAL A 47 -9.33 -16.23 16.88
N GLY A 48 -9.19 -16.54 15.58
CA GLY A 48 -10.21 -16.28 14.57
C GLY A 48 -10.27 -14.81 14.11
N ILE A 49 -11.13 -14.55 13.12
CA ILE A 49 -11.38 -13.20 12.59
C ILE A 49 -12.32 -12.42 13.53
N ARG A 50 -11.98 -11.16 13.83
CA ARG A 50 -12.82 -10.31 14.67
C ARG A 50 -13.99 -9.74 13.86
N GLU A 51 -15.08 -9.40 14.55
CA GLU A 51 -16.25 -8.79 13.91
C GLU A 51 -15.86 -7.50 13.16
N GLY A 52 -16.24 -7.42 11.88
CA GLY A 52 -15.95 -6.27 11.02
C GLY A 52 -14.56 -6.26 10.37
N GLU A 53 -13.67 -7.20 10.69
CA GLU A 53 -12.39 -7.33 9.99
C GLU A 53 -12.59 -7.88 8.57
N LYS A 54 -11.76 -7.39 7.64
CA LYS A 54 -11.62 -7.95 6.30
C LYS A 54 -10.34 -8.78 6.22
N LEU A 55 -10.39 -9.87 5.46
CA LEU A 55 -9.18 -10.67 5.18
C LEU A 55 -8.24 -9.97 4.19
N HIS A 56 -8.82 -9.24 3.23
CA HIS A 56 -8.09 -8.47 2.23
C HIS A 56 -8.66 -7.05 2.18
N GLU A 57 -7.77 -6.06 2.10
CA GLU A 57 -8.17 -4.67 1.88
C GLU A 57 -8.23 -4.39 0.38
N VAL A 58 -9.22 -3.60 -0.02
CA VAL A 58 -9.45 -3.19 -1.41
C VAL A 58 -9.24 -1.69 -1.49
N MET A 59 -8.32 -1.26 -2.36
CA MET A 59 -8.04 0.15 -2.61
C MET A 59 -8.69 0.66 -3.89
N ILE A 60 -8.81 -0.19 -4.93
CA ILE A 60 -9.57 0.12 -6.15
C ILE A 60 -10.57 -1.00 -6.36
N THR A 61 -11.86 -0.66 -6.41
CA THR A 61 -12.91 -1.64 -6.69
C THR A 61 -13.02 -1.93 -8.19
N LYS A 62 -13.64 -3.06 -8.54
CA LYS A 62 -13.91 -3.41 -9.95
C LYS A 62 -14.74 -2.35 -10.67
N ASP A 63 -15.69 -1.73 -9.97
CA ASP A 63 -16.55 -0.69 -10.56
C ASP A 63 -15.78 0.60 -10.82
N ASP A 64 -14.83 0.96 -9.95
CA ASP A 64 -13.97 2.13 -10.12
C ASP A 64 -12.96 1.96 -11.26
N SER A 65 -12.68 0.73 -11.69
CA SER A 65 -11.67 0.45 -12.72
C SER A 65 -11.87 1.24 -14.02
N ARG A 66 -13.13 1.47 -14.41
CA ARG A 66 -13.51 2.24 -15.60
C ARG A 66 -13.00 3.66 -15.61
N MET A 67 -12.84 4.25 -14.43
CA MET A 67 -12.39 5.62 -14.24
C MET A 67 -10.97 5.71 -13.70
N THR A 68 -10.27 4.57 -13.62
CA THR A 68 -8.96 4.50 -12.99
C THR A 68 -7.85 4.49 -14.04
N TYR A 69 -6.82 5.28 -13.79
CA TYR A 69 -5.62 5.36 -14.60
C TYR A 69 -4.39 5.03 -13.76
N GLU A 70 -3.54 4.20 -14.32
CA GLU A 70 -2.26 3.81 -13.75
C GLU A 70 -1.15 4.79 -14.17
N TYR A 71 -0.37 5.20 -13.19
CA TYR A 71 0.88 5.94 -13.34
C TYR A 71 2.03 5.08 -12.79
N GLU A 72 3.26 5.58 -12.85
CA GLU A 72 4.44 4.83 -12.40
C GLU A 72 4.28 4.33 -10.95
N ASN A 73 4.03 5.24 -10.00
CA ASN A 73 4.03 4.94 -8.56
C ASN A 73 2.64 4.98 -7.90
N HIS A 74 1.58 5.28 -8.65
CA HIS A 74 0.24 5.46 -8.11
C HIS A 74 -0.84 5.22 -9.16
N TYR A 75 -2.08 5.18 -8.71
CA TYR A 75 -3.28 5.25 -9.53
C TYR A 75 -4.03 6.54 -9.22
N ILE A 76 -4.80 7.00 -10.19
CA ILE A 76 -5.79 8.05 -10.00
C ILE A 76 -7.14 7.52 -10.45
N ILE A 77 -8.12 7.54 -9.55
CA ILE A 77 -9.54 7.36 -9.91
C ILE A 77 -10.10 8.74 -10.21
N TYR A 78 -10.54 8.95 -11.45
CA TYR A 78 -11.17 10.19 -11.85
C TYR A 78 -12.67 10.19 -11.53
N PRO A 79 -13.24 11.34 -11.14
CA PRO A 79 -14.64 11.40 -10.80
C PRO A 79 -15.52 11.27 -12.05
N HIS A 80 -16.68 10.64 -11.90
CA HIS A 80 -17.70 10.56 -12.93
C HIS A 80 -18.79 11.63 -12.70
N PHE A 81 -18.38 12.91 -12.76
CA PHE A 81 -19.31 14.04 -12.65
C PHE A 81 -19.51 14.74 -14.00
N ASP A 82 -20.74 15.19 -14.28
CA ASP A 82 -21.07 15.90 -15.53
C ASP A 82 -20.25 17.17 -15.77
N TRP A 83 -19.80 17.82 -14.69
CA TRP A 83 -18.96 19.02 -14.76
C TRP A 83 -17.47 18.70 -14.96
N TRP A 84 -17.06 17.45 -14.77
CA TRP A 84 -15.67 17.03 -14.89
C TRP A 84 -15.37 16.63 -16.33
N SER A 85 -14.43 17.35 -16.95
CA SER A 85 -14.00 17.11 -18.33
C SER A 85 -12.56 16.58 -18.33
N SER A 86 -12.36 15.40 -18.91
CA SER A 86 -11.04 14.80 -19.11
C SER A 86 -10.10 15.74 -19.87
N GLU A 87 -10.60 16.48 -20.86
CA GLU A 87 -9.79 17.44 -21.62
C GLU A 87 -9.16 18.54 -20.74
N ARG A 88 -9.80 18.89 -19.62
CA ARG A 88 -9.34 19.96 -18.72
C ARG A 88 -8.59 19.42 -17.50
N TYR A 89 -9.13 18.36 -16.92
CA TYR A 89 -8.75 17.93 -15.58
C TYR A 89 -7.91 16.65 -15.56
N PHE A 90 -7.70 16.01 -16.70
CA PHE A 90 -6.84 14.84 -16.77
C PHE A 90 -5.36 15.20 -16.48
N THR A 91 -4.66 14.27 -15.83
CA THR A 91 -3.22 14.34 -15.56
C THR A 91 -2.48 13.52 -16.61
N ASN A 92 -1.60 14.16 -17.37
CA ASN A 92 -0.89 13.51 -18.47
C ASN A 92 -0.04 12.33 -17.98
N GLY A 93 0.10 11.30 -18.83
CA GLY A 93 0.94 10.12 -18.57
C GLY A 93 0.21 8.92 -17.97
N GLY A 94 -1.04 9.07 -17.56
CA GLY A 94 -1.87 7.97 -17.06
C GLY A 94 -2.28 7.01 -18.18
N LYS A 95 -2.26 5.71 -17.89
CA LYS A 95 -2.76 4.65 -18.77
C LYS A 95 -4.05 4.07 -18.18
N PRO A 96 -5.13 3.89 -18.94
CA PRO A 96 -6.33 3.26 -18.42
C PRO A 96 -6.00 1.83 -17.99
N ILE A 97 -6.52 1.42 -16.83
CA ILE A 97 -6.39 0.03 -16.39
C ILE A 97 -7.44 -0.86 -17.08
N GLU A 98 -7.29 -2.18 -16.95
CA GLU A 98 -8.26 -3.13 -17.48
C GLU A 98 -9.62 -3.01 -16.77
N GLU A 99 -10.72 -3.02 -17.53
CA GLU A 99 -12.06 -3.03 -16.95
C GLU A 99 -12.27 -4.30 -16.12
N GLY A 100 -12.72 -4.12 -14.87
CA GLY A 100 -12.88 -5.19 -13.90
C GLY A 100 -11.61 -5.51 -13.10
N PHE A 101 -10.51 -4.78 -13.33
CA PHE A 101 -9.36 -4.82 -12.44
C PHE A 101 -9.74 -4.41 -11.02
N GLU A 102 -9.13 -5.05 -10.03
CA GLU A 102 -9.31 -4.73 -8.62
C GLU A 102 -7.94 -4.65 -7.97
N TYR A 103 -7.65 -3.55 -7.27
CA TYR A 103 -6.43 -3.42 -6.50
C TYR A 103 -6.72 -3.81 -5.05
N ASN A 104 -6.39 -5.04 -4.69
CA ASN A 104 -6.59 -5.58 -3.35
C ASN A 104 -5.34 -6.30 -2.83
N SER A 105 -5.24 -6.44 -1.50
CA SER A 105 -4.08 -7.06 -0.87
C SER A 105 -3.97 -8.57 -1.05
N GLY A 106 -5.01 -9.25 -1.52
CA GLY A 106 -5.03 -10.70 -1.74
C GLY A 106 -4.46 -11.14 -3.10
N THR A 107 -4.56 -10.29 -4.12
CA THR A 107 -4.07 -10.55 -5.49
C THR A 107 -2.95 -9.60 -5.92
N ASN A 108 -2.31 -8.92 -4.97
CA ASN A 108 -1.22 -7.99 -5.25
C ASN A 108 -0.01 -8.71 -5.88
N SER A 109 0.77 -8.00 -6.69
CA SER A 109 1.99 -8.54 -7.31
C SER A 109 3.23 -8.38 -6.44
N GLU A 110 3.24 -7.39 -5.56
CA GLU A 110 4.38 -7.09 -4.68
C GLU A 110 4.07 -7.50 -3.24
N TRP A 111 4.95 -8.34 -2.68
CA TRP A 111 4.80 -8.88 -1.34
C TRP A 111 6.10 -8.73 -0.56
N LEU A 112 6.01 -8.25 0.68
CA LEU A 112 7.12 -8.22 1.61
C LEU A 112 7.19 -9.54 2.37
N ASP A 113 8.38 -10.13 2.42
CA ASP A 113 8.66 -11.29 3.24
C ASP A 113 9.08 -10.91 4.68
N VAL A 114 9.45 -11.91 5.48
CA VAL A 114 9.84 -11.72 6.89
C VAL A 114 11.08 -10.82 7.01
N GLU A 115 12.05 -10.93 6.10
CA GLU A 115 13.30 -10.17 6.16
C GLU A 115 13.12 -8.73 5.65
N ASP A 116 12.30 -8.55 4.61
CA ASP A 116 11.88 -7.23 4.14
C ASP A 116 11.17 -6.46 5.28
N LEU A 117 10.21 -7.10 5.94
CA LEU A 117 9.46 -6.53 7.06
C LEU A 117 10.37 -6.21 8.25
N ARG A 118 11.31 -7.12 8.59
CA ARG A 118 12.27 -6.91 9.68
C ARG A 118 13.14 -5.69 9.39
N SER A 119 13.68 -5.59 8.18
CA SER A 119 14.51 -4.46 7.74
C SER A 119 13.73 -3.14 7.83
N LEU A 120 12.49 -3.14 7.34
CA LEU A 120 11.61 -1.96 7.39
C LEU A 120 11.28 -1.56 8.84
N LEU A 121 11.00 -2.52 9.73
CA LEU A 121 10.76 -2.25 11.15
C LEU A 121 11.98 -1.62 11.84
N ILE A 122 13.20 -2.08 11.49
CA ILE A 122 14.45 -1.51 12.02
C ILE A 122 14.64 -0.08 11.52
N GLU A 123 14.48 0.14 10.21
CA GLU A 123 14.59 1.46 9.58
C GLU A 123 13.63 2.48 10.21
N LEU A 124 12.37 2.06 10.45
CA LEU A 124 11.34 2.88 11.08
C LEU A 124 11.52 3.05 12.60
N GLY A 125 12.51 2.38 13.22
CA GLY A 125 12.69 2.39 14.67
C GLY A 125 11.52 1.72 15.43
N MET A 126 10.80 0.82 14.78
CA MET A 126 9.63 0.11 15.32
C MET A 126 9.94 -1.33 15.74
N MET A 127 11.18 -1.79 15.55
CA MET A 127 11.59 -3.14 15.96
C MET A 127 11.56 -3.29 17.48
N PRO A 128 10.73 -4.21 18.03
CA PRO A 128 10.75 -4.49 19.46
C PRO A 128 12.08 -5.12 19.86
N ASN A 129 12.63 -4.71 21.01
CA ASN A 129 13.93 -5.19 21.53
C ASN A 129 15.08 -5.10 20.51
N ALA A 130 15.20 -3.96 19.80
CA ALA A 130 16.22 -3.73 18.80
C ALA A 130 17.63 -4.21 19.24
N GLN A 131 18.00 -4.04 20.51
CA GLN A 131 19.28 -4.48 21.10
C GLN A 131 19.62 -5.97 20.91
N GLU A 132 18.64 -6.86 20.78
CA GLU A 132 18.87 -8.31 20.58
C GLU A 132 19.24 -8.65 19.12
N TYR A 133 18.94 -7.76 18.16
CA TYR A 133 19.09 -8.00 16.72
C TYR A 133 20.21 -7.16 16.06
N ILE A 134 20.76 -6.15 16.76
CA ILE A 134 21.87 -5.32 16.24
C ILE A 134 23.19 -6.11 16.11
N GLY A 135 23.26 -7.32 16.68
CA GLY A 135 24.41 -8.22 16.58
C GLY A 135 24.58 -8.87 15.21
N GLU A 136 23.51 -9.04 14.41
CA GLU A 136 23.58 -9.72 13.11
C GLU A 136 23.90 -8.76 11.96
N VAL A 137 23.39 -7.52 12.00
CA VAL A 137 23.60 -6.53 10.93
C VAL A 137 25.05 -6.00 10.88
N ALA A 138 25.73 -5.96 12.04
CA ALA A 138 27.12 -5.49 12.14
C ALA A 138 28.17 -6.50 11.64
N VAL A 139 27.79 -7.75 11.36
CA VAL A 139 28.71 -8.81 10.89
C VAL A 139 28.73 -8.90 9.36
N THR A 140 27.80 -8.24 8.67
CA THR A 140 27.68 -8.23 7.20
C THR A 140 28.10 -6.91 6.53
N LYS A 141 28.78 -6.01 7.25
CA LYS A 141 29.49 -4.85 6.65
C LYS A 141 30.99 -5.00 6.69
#